data_AF-A0A8C4DPS2-F1
#
_entry.id   AF-A0A8C4DPS2-F1
#
_cell.length_a   1.000
_cell.length_b   1.000
_cell.length_c   1.000
_cell.angle_alpha   90.00
_cell.angle_beta   90.00
_cell.angle_gamma   90.00
#
_symmetry.space_group_name_H-M   'P 1'
#
loop_
_entity.id
_entity.type
_entity.pdbx_description
1 polymer ?
#
loop_
_entity_poly.entity_id
_entity_poly.type
_entity_poly.pdbx_seq_one_letter_code
_entity_poly.pdbx_strand_id
1 'polypeptide(L)'
;MFFLLLLCICGLLLRGDAQDRAALWRGNDRSGRCQYTFTVPSPVEASCPQTGGPEMEGLKARLSLLEVLVSRLTGGDARGPQGAGAGAQPELQEALTRAVGERNLLQGEKERLERELEGLQRRMEEMRRETEKLRNRPCPPQTPVVPPNPSLQGSGLMRPAGVSSPMSHLMTRPNRQGDSSSSLRDSAWQYASPDFQELKAEVTEVPAPDGSEDNTGCGELVSVGAPITHRKADNIEGKYGVWMQDPESVSPYGPNMVWRIDTIGSDVRKLFGYEDMNQLSKGFPSKVLLLPEPVESTGATVYRGSLYFQRRRSRTLIRYDLASESIAARRDLPHAGFHGQYPYSWGGYTDIDLAVDEQGLWAVYSTNKAKGAIVISQLDPHSLEVKKSWETNIRKNTVANTFIICGKLYAVASYTAPDTIINYTYDTETSQGKAVAIPFRNKYRYNSMIDYNLAQRKLFAWDNFHMVSYDIRLGRQQAN
;
A
#
# COMPACT_ATOMS: atom_id res chain seq x y z
N MET A 1 -19.02 60.42 -6.97
CA MET A 1 -18.76 59.14 -6.27
C MET A 1 -19.69 57.99 -6.68
N PHE A 2 -20.84 58.21 -7.34
CA PHE A 2 -21.70 57.12 -7.83
C PHE A 2 -21.20 56.43 -9.12
N PHE A 3 -20.43 57.14 -9.96
CA PHE A 3 -19.92 56.59 -11.23
C PHE A 3 -18.73 55.63 -11.07
N LEU A 4 -17.92 55.80 -10.02
CA LEU A 4 -16.80 54.89 -9.71
C LEU A 4 -17.27 53.58 -9.07
N LEU A 5 -18.39 53.59 -8.33
CA LEU A 5 -19.00 52.38 -7.79
C LEU A 5 -19.65 51.51 -8.88
N LEU A 6 -20.23 52.11 -9.93
CA LEU A 6 -20.81 51.37 -11.05
C LEU A 6 -19.75 50.63 -11.88
N LEU A 7 -18.55 51.21 -12.03
CA LEU A 7 -17.43 50.59 -12.74
C LEU A 7 -16.78 49.45 -11.92
N CYS A 8 -16.74 49.55 -10.59
CA CYS A 8 -16.31 48.43 -9.74
C CYS A 8 -17.32 47.27 -9.71
N ILE A 9 -18.63 47.54 -9.81
CA ILE A 9 -19.67 46.51 -9.87
C ILE A 9 -19.70 45.83 -11.25
N CYS A 10 -19.48 46.56 -12.35
CA CYS A 10 -19.29 45.95 -13.68
C CYS A 10 -17.98 45.15 -13.79
N GLY A 11 -16.90 45.56 -13.09
CA GLY A 11 -15.64 44.80 -13.03
C GLY A 11 -15.72 43.51 -12.22
N LEU A 12 -16.67 43.41 -11.28
CA LEU A 12 -16.93 42.20 -10.48
C LEU A 12 -17.99 41.28 -11.10
N LEU A 13 -18.85 41.79 -11.99
CA LEU A 13 -19.80 40.98 -12.77
C LEU A 13 -19.21 40.46 -14.10
N LEU A 14 -18.06 40.97 -14.54
CA LEU A 14 -17.34 40.49 -15.74
C LEU A 14 -16.09 39.63 -15.42
N ARG A 15 -15.88 39.26 -14.16
CA ARG A 15 -14.83 38.32 -13.74
C ARG A 15 -15.36 36.96 -13.23
N GLY A 16 -16.64 36.67 -13.48
CA GLY A 16 -17.29 35.42 -13.08
C GLY A 16 -17.44 34.35 -14.16
N ASP A 17 -16.97 34.57 -15.39
CA ASP A 17 -17.30 33.69 -16.54
C ASP A 17 -16.08 33.27 -17.38
N ALA A 18 -14.88 33.31 -16.78
CA ALA A 18 -13.62 32.98 -17.47
C ALA A 18 -12.82 31.89 -16.75
N GLN A 19 -13.48 30.80 -16.36
CA GLN A 19 -12.80 29.58 -15.92
C GLN A 19 -13.75 28.38 -16.03
N ASP A 20 -14.00 27.92 -17.26
CA ASP A 20 -14.42 26.54 -17.57
C ASP A 20 -14.71 26.39 -19.07
N ARG A 21 -13.66 26.48 -19.89
CA ARG A 21 -13.74 25.98 -21.27
C ARG A 21 -12.69 24.91 -21.45
N ALA A 22 -13.16 23.67 -21.57
CA ALA A 22 -12.35 22.58 -22.09
C ALA A 22 -11.77 23.01 -23.44
N ALA A 23 -10.46 23.22 -23.51
CA ALA A 23 -9.78 23.56 -24.75
C ALA A 23 -9.58 22.26 -25.54
N LEU A 24 -10.23 22.16 -26.70
CA LEU A 24 -10.03 21.09 -27.67
C LEU A 24 -9.07 21.59 -28.75
N TRP A 25 -7.91 20.95 -28.87
CA TRP A 25 -6.95 21.22 -29.92
C TRP A 25 -6.82 20.01 -30.84
N ARG A 26 -6.84 20.28 -32.15
CA ARG A 26 -6.64 19.29 -33.20
C ARG A 26 -5.32 19.57 -33.90
N GLY A 27 -4.39 18.63 -33.79
CA GLY A 27 -3.10 18.67 -34.49
C GLY A 27 -2.90 17.41 -35.32
N ASN A 28 -1.96 17.44 -36.26
CA ASN A 28 -1.48 16.21 -36.89
C ASN A 28 -0.12 15.88 -36.30
N ASP A 29 0.12 14.60 -36.00
CA ASP A 29 1.46 14.15 -35.65
C ASP A 29 2.38 14.16 -36.89
N ARG A 30 3.68 13.94 -36.67
CA ARG A 30 4.69 13.92 -37.75
C ARG A 30 4.44 12.82 -38.80
N SER A 31 3.53 11.88 -38.54
CA SER A 31 3.13 10.80 -39.46
C SER A 31 1.82 11.09 -40.20
N GLY A 32 1.24 12.29 -40.05
CA GLY A 32 -0.01 12.68 -40.69
C GLY A 32 -1.26 12.10 -40.03
N ARG A 33 -1.15 11.48 -38.84
CA ARG A 33 -2.30 11.03 -38.06
C ARG A 33 -2.89 12.18 -37.27
N CYS A 34 -4.22 12.32 -37.29
CA CYS A 34 -4.93 13.31 -36.50
C CYS A 34 -4.86 12.97 -35.01
N GLN A 35 -4.30 13.88 -34.23
CA GLN A 35 -4.22 13.83 -32.78
C GLN A 35 -5.22 14.83 -32.20
N TYR A 36 -6.11 14.32 -31.34
CA TYR A 36 -7.08 15.11 -30.61
C TYR A 36 -6.60 15.24 -29.17
N THR A 37 -6.40 16.47 -28.71
CA THR A 37 -5.98 16.75 -27.34
C THR A 37 -7.04 17.62 -26.70
N PHE A 38 -7.55 17.21 -25.55
CA PHE A 38 -8.50 17.99 -24.78
C PHE A 38 -8.01 18.13 -23.35
N THR A 39 -8.25 19.29 -22.76
CA THR A 39 -8.07 19.53 -21.32
C THR A 39 -9.42 19.48 -20.64
N VAL A 40 -9.59 18.59 -19.67
CA VAL A 40 -10.73 18.64 -18.74
C VAL A 40 -10.28 19.27 -17.41
N PRO A 41 -11.15 20.01 -16.71
CA PRO A 41 -10.91 20.40 -15.33
C PRO A 41 -10.61 19.16 -14.49
N SER A 42 -9.60 19.24 -13.62
CA SER A 42 -9.38 18.20 -12.61
C SER A 42 -10.60 18.18 -11.69
N PRO A 43 -11.27 17.03 -11.49
CA PRO A 43 -12.45 16.99 -10.65
C PRO A 43 -12.04 17.32 -9.21
N VAL A 44 -12.56 18.42 -8.67
CA VAL A 44 -12.77 18.51 -7.22
C VAL A 44 -13.74 17.37 -6.88
N GLU A 45 -13.34 16.52 -5.96
CA GLU A 45 -13.93 15.22 -5.64
C GLU A 45 -15.45 15.12 -5.81
N ALA A 46 -15.87 14.28 -6.76
CA ALA A 46 -17.07 13.47 -6.67
C ALA A 46 -16.84 12.21 -7.51
N SER A 47 -16.52 11.11 -6.82
CA SER A 47 -16.34 9.77 -7.37
C SER A 47 -17.49 9.40 -8.32
N CYS A 48 -17.19 9.05 -9.57
CA CYS A 48 -18.19 8.42 -10.43
C CYS A 48 -18.46 6.99 -9.94
N PRO A 49 -19.69 6.62 -9.53
CA PRO A 49 -20.03 5.23 -9.32
C PRO A 49 -20.22 4.56 -10.68
N GLN A 50 -19.62 3.39 -10.85
CA GLN A 50 -20.03 2.47 -11.90
C GLN A 50 -21.47 2.02 -11.63
N THR A 51 -22.20 1.83 -12.73
CA THR A 51 -23.55 1.24 -12.87
C THR A 51 -23.99 0.38 -11.67
N GLY A 52 -24.93 0.91 -10.88
CA GLY A 52 -25.55 0.21 -9.75
C GLY A 52 -24.64 0.08 -8.52
N GLY A 53 -24.45 1.19 -7.78
CA GLY A 53 -23.60 1.18 -6.59
C GLY A 53 -24.14 0.29 -5.45
N PRO A 54 -23.25 -0.28 -4.61
CA PRO A 54 -23.60 -1.09 -3.43
C PRO A 54 -24.36 -0.30 -2.35
N GLU A 55 -24.38 1.04 -2.40
CA GLU A 55 -25.17 1.89 -1.51
C GLU A 55 -26.67 1.79 -1.79
N MET A 56 -27.10 1.78 -3.06
CA MET A 56 -28.51 1.66 -3.42
C MET A 56 -29.05 0.27 -3.11
N GLU A 57 -28.29 -0.77 -3.44
CA GLU A 57 -28.66 -2.16 -3.10
C GLU A 57 -28.59 -2.41 -1.59
N GLY A 58 -27.63 -1.78 -0.89
CA GLY A 58 -27.57 -1.77 0.58
C GLY A 58 -28.77 -1.05 1.21
N LEU A 59 -29.20 0.08 0.67
CA LEU A 59 -30.41 0.81 1.07
C LEU A 59 -31.68 -0.01 0.83
N LYS A 60 -31.81 -0.65 -0.33
CA LYS A 60 -32.94 -1.56 -0.64
C LYS A 60 -32.97 -2.76 0.31
N ALA A 61 -31.82 -3.38 0.57
CA ALA A 61 -31.71 -4.50 1.51
C ALA A 61 -32.11 -4.08 2.93
N ARG A 62 -31.61 -2.93 3.42
CA ARG A 62 -31.98 -2.38 4.73
C ARG A 62 -33.46 -2.03 4.83
N LEU A 63 -34.03 -1.43 3.78
CA LEU A 63 -35.46 -1.12 3.70
C LEU A 63 -36.31 -2.39 3.76
N SER A 64 -35.95 -3.43 2.99
CA SER A 64 -36.67 -4.72 3.00
C SER A 64 -36.62 -5.43 4.36
N LEU A 65 -35.49 -5.34 5.08
CA LEU A 65 -35.35 -5.90 6.42
C LEU A 65 -36.24 -5.17 7.42
N LEU A 66 -36.29 -3.84 7.35
CA LEU A 66 -37.15 -3.00 8.18
C LEU A 66 -38.65 -3.27 7.92
N GLU A 67 -39.06 -3.45 6.66
CA GLU A 67 -40.45 -3.81 6.30
C GLU A 67 -40.87 -5.15 6.91
N VAL A 68 -39.99 -6.16 6.89
CA VAL A 68 -40.25 -7.46 7.51
C VAL A 68 -40.34 -7.36 9.03
N LEU A 69 -39.46 -6.58 9.67
CA LEU A 69 -39.45 -6.39 11.13
C LEU A 69 -40.70 -5.63 11.60
N VAL A 70 -41.09 -4.57 10.90
CA VAL A 70 -42.32 -3.81 11.20
C VAL A 70 -43.56 -4.68 11.02
N SER A 71 -43.61 -5.47 9.93
CA SER A 71 -44.75 -6.38 9.66
C SER A 71 -44.92 -7.45 10.74
N ARG A 72 -43.81 -7.97 11.30
CA ARG A 72 -43.84 -8.93 12.42
C ARG A 72 -44.32 -8.30 13.73
N LEU A 73 -44.06 -7.01 13.93
CA LEU A 73 -44.49 -6.27 15.11
C LEU A 73 -45.95 -5.81 15.03
N THR A 74 -46.45 -5.51 13.82
CA THR A 74 -47.86 -5.12 13.60
C THR A 74 -48.80 -6.31 13.42
N GLY A 75 -48.27 -7.50 13.09
CA GLY A 75 -49.04 -8.72 12.77
C GLY A 75 -49.14 -9.76 13.89
N GLY A 76 -49.02 -9.37 15.17
CA GLY A 76 -49.16 -10.29 16.30
C GLY A 76 -50.58 -10.85 16.42
N ASP A 77 -50.80 -12.02 15.84
CA ASP A 77 -52.03 -12.81 15.97
C ASP A 77 -52.32 -13.17 17.44
N ALA A 78 -53.58 -12.94 17.81
CA ALA A 78 -54.13 -13.21 19.12
C ALA A 78 -54.34 -14.72 19.35
N ARG A 79 -53.63 -15.30 20.35
CA ARG A 79 -54.05 -16.46 21.15
C ARG A 79 -53.15 -16.58 22.39
N GLY A 80 -53.72 -16.34 23.58
CA GLY A 80 -53.02 -16.40 24.89
C GLY A 80 -52.75 -17.83 25.40
N PRO A 81 -52.29 -18.05 26.66
CA PRO A 81 -52.50 -17.18 27.83
C PRO A 81 -51.30 -16.93 28.78
N GLN A 82 -51.43 -15.81 29.52
CA GLN A 82 -51.01 -15.51 30.91
C GLN A 82 -49.53 -15.66 31.33
N GLY A 83 -48.91 -14.52 31.66
CA GLY A 83 -47.81 -14.45 32.61
C GLY A 83 -46.84 -13.29 32.41
N ALA A 84 -46.91 -12.31 33.33
CA ALA A 84 -45.87 -11.31 33.67
C ALA A 84 -45.71 -10.04 32.80
N GLY A 85 -45.87 -8.88 33.48
CA GLY A 85 -45.01 -7.71 33.27
C GLY A 85 -45.63 -6.50 32.56
N ALA A 86 -46.39 -5.68 33.28
CA ALA A 86 -46.92 -4.38 32.83
C ALA A 86 -45.83 -3.27 32.73
N GLY A 87 -44.63 -3.59 32.24
CA GLY A 87 -43.52 -2.65 32.07
C GLY A 87 -42.89 -2.63 30.66
N ALA A 88 -43.24 -3.57 29.78
CA ALA A 88 -42.57 -3.75 28.47
C ALA A 88 -43.27 -3.08 27.27
N GLN A 89 -44.48 -2.55 27.44
CA GLN A 89 -45.27 -1.93 26.36
C GLN A 89 -44.81 -0.54 25.91
N PRO A 90 -44.38 0.40 26.78
CA PRO A 90 -44.02 1.75 26.33
C PRO A 90 -42.70 1.78 25.55
N GLU A 91 -41.71 0.97 25.96
CA GLU A 91 -40.42 0.86 25.26
C GLU A 91 -40.56 0.25 23.86
N LEU A 92 -41.46 -0.73 23.69
CA LEU A 92 -41.73 -1.35 22.39
C LEU A 92 -42.43 -0.37 21.44
N GLN A 93 -43.34 0.46 21.95
CA GLN A 93 -44.03 1.49 21.17
C GLN A 93 -43.06 2.59 20.72
N GLU A 94 -42.11 2.98 21.58
CA GLU A 94 -41.06 3.95 21.24
C GLU A 94 -40.09 3.39 20.19
N ALA A 95 -39.68 2.12 20.34
CA ALA A 95 -38.83 1.43 19.36
C ALA A 95 -39.52 1.31 17.98
N LEU A 96 -40.82 1.02 17.95
CA LEU A 96 -41.60 0.96 16.71
C LEU A 96 -41.70 2.35 16.05
N THR A 97 -41.94 3.40 16.84
CA THR A 97 -42.01 4.77 16.33
C THR A 97 -40.68 5.22 15.74
N ARG A 98 -39.56 4.86 16.39
CA ARG A 98 -38.20 5.11 15.88
C ARG A 98 -37.93 4.36 14.57
N ALA A 99 -38.28 3.07 14.50
CA ALA A 99 -38.09 2.26 13.29
C ALA A 99 -38.91 2.77 12.09
N VAL A 100 -40.16 3.21 12.33
CA VAL A 100 -41.01 3.81 11.29
C VAL A 100 -40.43 5.15 10.80
N GLY A 101 -39.85 5.95 11.70
CA GLY A 101 -39.15 7.19 11.35
C GLY A 101 -37.92 6.93 10.46
N GLU A 102 -37.08 5.96 10.82
CA GLU A 102 -35.92 5.56 10.01
C GLU A 102 -36.33 5.05 8.62
N ARG A 103 -37.38 4.23 8.53
CA ARG A 103 -37.92 3.77 7.24
C ARG A 103 -38.30 4.94 6.34
N ASN A 104 -39.03 5.93 6.86
CA ASN A 104 -39.47 7.08 6.08
C ASN A 104 -38.29 7.93 5.57
N LEU A 105 -37.24 8.08 6.39
CA LEU A 105 -36.02 8.78 5.98
C LEU A 105 -35.30 8.05 4.83
N LEU A 106 -35.10 6.73 4.97
CA LEU A 106 -34.43 5.91 3.97
C LEU A 106 -35.22 5.84 2.65
N GLN A 107 -36.56 5.85 2.72
CA GLN A 107 -37.43 5.94 1.56
C GLN A 107 -37.17 7.24 0.77
N GLY A 108 -37.08 8.38 1.47
CA GLY A 108 -36.81 9.68 0.85
C GLY A 108 -35.41 9.76 0.22
N GLU A 109 -34.40 9.19 0.86
CA GLU A 109 -33.05 9.10 0.31
C GLU A 109 -32.98 8.24 -0.95
N LYS A 110 -33.69 7.11 -0.97
CA LYS A 110 -33.80 6.24 -2.14
C LYS A 110 -34.41 7.00 -3.34
N GLU A 111 -35.54 7.67 -3.15
CA GLU A 111 -36.22 8.43 -4.21
C GLU A 111 -35.39 9.61 -4.72
N ARG A 112 -34.56 10.22 -3.86
CA ARG A 112 -33.61 11.25 -4.26
C ARG A 112 -32.50 10.67 -5.13
N LEU A 113 -31.88 9.56 -4.70
CA LEU A 113 -30.79 8.91 -5.43
C LEU A 113 -31.26 8.35 -6.77
N GLU A 114 -32.48 7.83 -6.86
CA GLU A 114 -33.06 7.36 -8.13
C GLU A 114 -33.16 8.51 -9.16
N ARG A 115 -33.61 9.71 -8.74
CA ARG A 115 -33.65 10.90 -9.60
C ARG A 115 -32.27 11.37 -10.05
N GLU A 116 -31.28 11.33 -9.15
CA GLU A 116 -29.90 11.70 -9.48
C GLU A 116 -29.28 10.71 -10.50
N LEU A 117 -29.57 9.42 -10.37
CA LEU A 117 -29.11 8.36 -11.29
C LEU A 117 -29.70 8.55 -12.70
N GLU A 118 -31.00 8.82 -12.81
CA GLU A 118 -31.65 9.09 -14.10
C GLU A 118 -31.04 10.33 -14.79
N GLY A 119 -30.76 11.38 -14.02
CA GLY A 119 -30.11 12.60 -14.52
C GLY A 119 -28.68 12.35 -15.01
N LEU A 120 -27.92 11.47 -14.33
CA LEU A 120 -26.58 11.06 -14.77
C LEU A 120 -26.63 10.21 -16.04
N GLN A 121 -27.56 9.26 -16.13
CA GLN A 121 -27.73 8.42 -17.32
C GLN A 121 -28.04 9.26 -18.57
N ARG A 122 -28.92 10.26 -18.47
CA ARG A 122 -29.20 11.19 -19.57
C ARG A 122 -27.95 11.94 -20.04
N ARG A 123 -27.14 12.45 -19.09
CA ARG A 123 -25.89 13.17 -19.41
C ARG A 123 -24.84 12.28 -20.06
N MET A 124 -24.72 11.03 -19.63
CA MET A 124 -23.81 10.07 -20.28
C MET A 124 -24.23 9.78 -21.73
N GLU A 125 -25.53 9.60 -21.97
CA GLU A 125 -26.05 9.33 -23.31
C GLU A 125 -25.87 10.54 -24.25
N GLU A 126 -26.02 11.75 -23.73
CA GLU A 126 -25.75 12.99 -24.47
C GLU A 126 -24.27 13.10 -24.87
N MET A 127 -23.35 12.91 -23.91
CA MET A 127 -21.91 12.88 -24.18
C MET A 127 -21.50 11.78 -25.17
N ARG A 128 -22.13 10.60 -25.08
CA ARG A 128 -21.89 9.48 -26.00
C ARG A 128 -22.26 9.87 -27.44
N ARG A 129 -23.44 10.48 -27.62
CA ARG A 129 -23.90 10.97 -28.94
C ARG A 129 -22.99 12.05 -29.51
N GLU A 130 -22.51 12.96 -28.66
CA GLU A 130 -21.56 14.00 -29.09
C GLU A 130 -20.22 13.40 -29.53
N THR A 131 -19.70 12.42 -28.79
CA THR A 131 -18.47 11.69 -29.14
C THR A 131 -18.60 10.99 -30.50
N GLU A 132 -19.74 10.36 -30.76
CA GLU A 132 -20.00 9.67 -32.03
C GLU A 132 -20.16 10.64 -33.20
N LYS A 133 -20.76 11.82 -32.97
CA LYS A 133 -20.85 12.91 -33.96
C LYS A 133 -19.47 13.47 -34.30
N LEU A 134 -18.57 13.60 -33.32
CA LEU A 134 -17.20 14.06 -33.54
C LEU A 134 -16.35 13.02 -34.29
N ARG A 135 -16.57 11.71 -34.04
CA ARG A 135 -15.88 10.61 -34.73
C ARG A 135 -16.16 10.58 -36.25
N ASN A 136 -17.37 10.98 -36.66
CA ASN A 136 -17.82 10.85 -38.05
C ASN A 136 -17.57 12.09 -38.94
N ARG A 137 -16.86 13.11 -38.45
CA ARG A 137 -16.54 14.32 -39.25
C ARG A 137 -15.24 14.16 -40.06
N PRO A 138 -15.25 14.30 -41.40
CA PRO A 138 -14.04 14.24 -42.22
C PRO A 138 -13.09 15.41 -41.93
N CYS A 139 -11.78 15.16 -41.99
CA CYS A 139 -10.78 16.23 -41.94
C CYS A 139 -10.66 16.93 -43.31
N PRO A 140 -10.51 18.26 -43.36
CA PRO A 140 -10.23 18.98 -44.60
C PRO A 140 -8.84 18.58 -45.15
N PRO A 141 -8.70 18.37 -46.47
CA PRO A 141 -7.42 18.05 -47.09
C PRO A 141 -6.50 19.28 -47.09
N GLN A 142 -5.22 19.09 -46.73
CA GLN A 142 -4.19 20.12 -46.95
C GLN A 142 -3.49 19.87 -48.28
N THR A 143 -3.43 20.90 -49.12
CA THR A 143 -2.51 21.02 -50.27
C THR A 143 -1.11 21.36 -49.74
N PRO A 144 -0.05 20.62 -50.12
CA PRO A 144 1.31 20.91 -49.67
C PRO A 144 1.90 22.07 -50.48
N VAL A 145 2.18 23.20 -49.83
CA VAL A 145 3.04 24.26 -50.40
C VAL A 145 4.47 23.99 -49.93
N VAL A 146 5.28 23.40 -50.81
CA VAL A 146 6.74 23.41 -50.70
C VAL A 146 7.26 24.61 -51.50
N PRO A 147 7.99 25.56 -50.92
CA PRO A 147 8.73 26.55 -51.70
C PRO A 147 9.98 25.89 -52.30
N PRO A 148 10.28 26.07 -53.60
CA PRO A 148 11.48 25.50 -54.21
C PRO A 148 12.74 26.29 -53.83
N ASN A 149 13.82 25.54 -53.55
CA ASN A 149 15.19 26.04 -53.55
C ASN A 149 15.59 26.49 -54.96
N PRO A 150 16.22 27.66 -55.14
CA PRO A 150 16.88 27.99 -56.40
C PRO A 150 18.32 27.49 -56.38
N SER A 151 18.62 26.52 -57.24
CA SER A 151 19.97 26.24 -57.74
C SER A 151 20.24 27.11 -58.96
N LEU A 152 21.40 27.78 -59.05
CA LEU A 152 22.13 28.04 -60.30
C LEU A 152 23.54 28.62 -60.06
N GLN A 153 24.53 27.80 -60.44
CA GLN A 153 25.77 28.10 -61.18
C GLN A 153 26.76 29.19 -60.69
N GLY A 154 27.91 28.71 -60.18
CA GLY A 154 29.21 28.73 -60.88
C GLY A 154 29.92 30.07 -61.11
N SER A 155 31.08 30.25 -60.44
CA SER A 155 32.32 30.80 -61.04
C SER A 155 33.53 30.69 -60.10
N GLY A 156 34.56 29.98 -60.57
CA GLY A 156 35.98 30.36 -60.55
C GLY A 156 36.72 30.75 -59.26
N LEU A 157 37.73 29.92 -58.95
CA LEU A 157 39.15 30.30 -58.73
C LEU A 157 39.67 30.71 -57.33
N MET A 158 40.73 29.97 -56.96
CA MET A 158 41.91 30.30 -56.12
C MET A 158 41.92 29.97 -54.61
N ARG A 159 42.88 29.09 -54.26
CA ARG A 159 43.63 28.99 -52.97
C ARG A 159 44.69 30.10 -52.94
N PRO A 160 45.17 30.60 -51.78
CA PRO A 160 46.18 29.94 -50.92
C PRO A 160 45.89 30.07 -49.40
N ALA A 161 46.27 29.17 -48.50
CA ALA A 161 47.57 28.89 -47.85
C ALA A 161 48.15 30.01 -46.95
N GLY A 162 48.50 29.63 -45.70
CA GLY A 162 49.23 30.43 -44.68
C GLY A 162 48.30 31.30 -43.81
N VAL A 163 48.43 31.44 -42.49
CA VAL A 163 49.64 31.65 -41.68
C VAL A 163 49.35 31.33 -40.20
N SER A 164 50.45 31.04 -39.50
CA SER A 164 50.79 30.68 -38.12
C SER A 164 50.07 31.29 -36.90
N SER A 165 50.12 30.48 -35.82
CA SER A 165 50.11 30.69 -34.34
C SER A 165 50.90 31.93 -33.81
N PRO A 166 51.11 32.21 -32.49
CA PRO A 166 50.84 31.45 -31.23
C PRO A 166 50.25 32.34 -30.08
N MET A 167 49.85 31.85 -28.89
CA MET A 167 50.63 31.55 -27.67
C MET A 167 49.58 31.29 -26.54
N SER A 168 49.55 30.16 -25.80
CA SER A 168 50.34 29.81 -24.58
C SER A 168 49.85 30.55 -23.31
N HIS A 169 49.73 30.03 -22.07
CA HIS A 169 50.40 28.98 -21.27
C HIS A 169 49.49 28.60 -20.04
N LEU A 170 49.39 27.31 -19.65
CA LEU A 170 50.01 26.58 -18.50
C LEU A 170 49.52 27.00 -17.07
N MET A 171 48.81 26.15 -16.31
CA MET A 171 49.25 25.06 -15.37
C MET A 171 49.71 25.62 -13.98
N THR A 172 49.71 24.99 -12.81
CA THR A 172 49.54 23.59 -12.34
C THR A 172 49.33 23.58 -10.81
N ARG A 173 48.87 22.44 -10.30
CA ARG A 173 48.98 21.82 -8.95
C ARG A 173 50.34 22.03 -8.24
N PRO A 174 50.44 21.74 -6.92
CA PRO A 174 51.14 20.49 -6.56
C PRO A 174 50.58 19.75 -5.33
N ASN A 175 51.14 18.56 -5.12
CA ASN A 175 50.90 17.56 -4.08
C ASN A 175 52.27 17.21 -3.45
N ARG A 176 52.36 16.93 -2.13
CA ARG A 176 53.18 15.83 -1.53
C ARG A 176 53.29 15.83 0.01
N GLN A 177 53.00 14.64 0.55
CA GLN A 177 53.55 13.85 1.68
C GLN A 177 54.88 14.23 2.36
N GLY A 178 54.97 13.90 3.66
CA GLY A 178 56.16 13.27 4.29
C GLY A 178 56.53 13.65 5.74
N ASP A 179 56.22 12.74 6.69
CA ASP A 179 57.01 12.22 7.84
C ASP A 179 57.53 13.03 9.07
N SER A 180 57.16 12.48 10.25
CA SER A 180 57.98 12.05 11.42
C SER A 180 58.60 13.00 12.48
N SER A 181 58.16 12.77 13.74
CA SER A 181 58.94 12.55 14.99
C SER A 181 59.20 13.64 16.06
N SER A 182 58.83 13.26 17.30
CA SER A 182 59.53 13.42 18.60
C SER A 182 59.41 14.68 19.49
N SER A 183 58.76 14.46 20.65
CA SER A 183 59.31 14.57 22.03
C SER A 183 59.17 15.84 22.89
N LEU A 184 58.99 15.56 24.20
CA LEU A 184 59.20 16.35 25.45
C LEU A 184 57.96 17.11 25.99
N ARG A 185 57.34 16.65 27.10
CA ARG A 185 57.58 16.94 28.56
C ARG A 185 57.30 18.42 28.91
N ASP A 186 56.64 18.86 29.99
CA ASP A 186 56.38 18.43 31.38
C ASP A 186 55.09 19.16 31.85
N SER A 187 54.14 18.54 32.56
CA SER A 187 53.97 18.46 34.03
C SER A 187 53.65 19.76 34.80
N ALA A 188 52.55 19.69 35.60
CA ALA A 188 52.45 20.04 37.04
C ALA A 188 51.36 21.06 37.46
N TRP A 189 50.35 20.54 38.20
CA TRP A 189 49.74 21.02 39.48
C TRP A 189 49.20 22.48 39.57
N GLN A 190 48.17 22.90 40.32
CA GLN A 190 47.14 22.40 41.24
C GLN A 190 46.38 23.69 41.70
N TYR A 191 45.06 23.68 41.94
CA TYR A 191 44.45 24.12 43.21
C TYR A 191 42.90 24.10 43.14
N ALA A 192 42.32 23.67 44.26
CA ALA A 192 40.91 23.32 44.44
C ALA A 192 40.00 24.49 44.85
N SER A 193 38.69 24.34 44.62
CA SER A 193 37.60 24.89 45.45
C SER A 193 36.23 24.28 45.05
N PRO A 194 35.22 24.31 45.95
CA PRO A 194 34.51 23.10 46.37
C PRO A 194 33.03 23.02 45.93
N ASP A 195 32.39 21.93 46.34
CA ASP A 195 30.95 21.72 46.50
C ASP A 195 30.10 21.40 45.27
N PHE A 196 30.11 20.12 44.87
CA PHE A 196 28.90 19.46 44.37
C PHE A 196 28.73 18.09 45.05
N GLN A 197 27.57 17.89 45.64
CA GLN A 197 27.15 16.65 46.28
C GLN A 197 26.70 15.64 45.21
N GLU A 198 27.55 14.66 44.90
CA GLU A 198 27.22 13.54 44.01
C GLU A 198 26.20 12.61 44.66
N LEU A 199 25.01 12.50 44.05
CA LEU A 199 24.13 11.35 44.25
C LEU A 199 24.71 10.17 43.45
N LYS A 200 25.36 9.25 44.17
CA LYS A 200 25.87 8.00 43.63
C LYS A 200 24.68 7.07 43.31
N ALA A 201 24.23 7.10 42.05
CA ALA A 201 23.48 5.98 41.49
C ALA A 201 24.52 4.91 41.09
N GLU A 202 24.43 3.74 41.70
CA GLU A 202 25.25 2.58 41.36
C GLU A 202 24.84 2.11 39.95
N VAL A 203 25.60 2.54 38.95
CA VAL A 203 25.48 2.04 37.58
C VAL A 203 25.99 0.61 37.61
N THR A 204 25.08 -0.35 37.46
CA THR A 204 25.47 -1.72 37.14
C THR A 204 26.19 -1.65 35.79
N GLU A 205 27.50 -1.89 35.80
CA GLU A 205 28.31 -1.90 34.58
C GLU A 205 27.70 -2.92 33.62
N VAL A 206 27.05 -2.42 32.57
CA VAL A 206 26.69 -3.24 31.42
C VAL A 206 28.02 -3.50 30.70
N PRO A 207 28.44 -4.77 30.52
CA PRO A 207 29.69 -5.06 29.84
C PRO A 207 29.70 -4.40 28.47
N ALA A 208 30.77 -3.66 28.17
CA ALA A 208 31.05 -3.20 26.82
C ALA A 208 31.05 -4.42 25.88
N PRO A 209 30.40 -4.34 24.70
CA PRO A 209 30.39 -5.47 23.80
C PRO A 209 31.80 -5.72 23.28
N ASP A 210 32.40 -6.82 23.71
CA ASP A 210 33.59 -7.38 23.06
C ASP A 210 33.31 -7.53 21.56
N GLY A 211 34.21 -6.97 20.77
CA GLY A 211 34.16 -6.85 19.32
C GLY A 211 34.46 -8.15 18.60
N SER A 212 33.73 -9.22 18.92
CA SER A 212 33.63 -10.41 18.07
C SER A 212 32.19 -10.54 17.61
N GLU A 213 31.90 -9.99 16.43
CA GLU A 213 30.65 -10.18 15.70
C GLU A 213 30.48 -11.66 15.34
N ASP A 214 29.90 -12.44 16.25
CA ASP A 214 29.37 -13.75 15.89
C ASP A 214 28.15 -13.54 14.99
N ASN A 215 28.41 -13.74 13.71
CA ASN A 215 27.62 -13.34 12.56
C ASN A 215 26.50 -14.36 12.26
N THR A 216 25.77 -14.83 13.27
CA THR A 216 24.56 -15.64 13.02
C THR A 216 23.40 -14.79 12.53
N GLY A 217 23.48 -13.46 12.65
CA GLY A 217 22.53 -12.53 12.04
C GLY A 217 21.08 -12.69 12.50
N CYS A 218 20.81 -13.57 13.47
CA CYS A 218 19.50 -13.98 13.92
C CYS A 218 19.35 -13.84 15.43
N GLY A 219 18.14 -13.47 15.88
CA GLY A 219 17.93 -13.05 17.26
C GLY A 219 16.46 -12.84 17.62
N GLU A 220 16.20 -12.62 18.91
CA GLU A 220 14.86 -12.21 19.38
C GLU A 220 14.63 -10.73 19.09
N LEU A 221 13.44 -10.36 18.61
CA LEU A 221 13.11 -8.96 18.38
C LEU A 221 13.05 -8.21 19.73
N VAL A 222 13.86 -7.16 19.87
CA VAL A 222 13.93 -6.37 21.10
C VAL A 222 13.20 -5.05 20.95
N SER A 223 13.31 -4.39 19.80
CA SER A 223 12.66 -3.10 19.57
C SER A 223 12.35 -2.86 18.09
N VAL A 224 11.27 -2.12 17.87
CA VAL A 224 10.86 -1.59 16.56
C VAL A 224 11.03 -0.07 16.58
N GLY A 225 11.68 0.48 15.57
CA GLY A 225 11.94 1.91 15.41
C GLY A 225 10.70 2.72 15.02
N ALA A 226 10.89 4.01 14.75
CA ALA A 226 9.82 4.87 14.26
C ALA A 226 9.45 4.56 12.79
N PRO A 227 8.18 4.71 12.40
CA PRO A 227 7.74 4.49 11.02
C PRO A 227 8.34 5.51 10.06
N ILE A 228 8.99 5.02 9.01
CA ILE A 228 9.51 5.81 7.88
C ILE A 228 8.52 5.67 6.73
N THR A 229 7.96 6.79 6.27
CA THR A 229 6.97 6.82 5.18
C THR A 229 7.67 6.93 3.83
N HIS A 230 7.41 5.99 2.93
CA HIS A 230 8.02 5.96 1.59
C HIS A 230 7.11 6.54 0.52
N ARG A 231 5.82 6.19 0.58
CA ARG A 231 4.82 6.68 -0.38
C ARG A 231 3.41 6.52 0.16
N LYS A 232 2.51 7.39 -0.29
CA LYS A 232 1.07 7.22 -0.21
C LYS A 232 0.52 6.78 -1.56
N ALA A 233 -0.37 5.81 -1.60
CA ALA A 233 -1.08 5.43 -2.82
C ALA A 233 -2.01 6.56 -3.29
N ASP A 234 -2.09 6.75 -4.60
CA ASP A 234 -2.80 7.90 -5.20
C ASP A 234 -4.29 7.63 -5.42
N ASN A 235 -4.72 6.37 -5.37
CA ASN A 235 -6.07 5.96 -5.71
C ASN A 235 -6.70 5.06 -4.63
N ILE A 236 -8.02 4.86 -4.73
CA ILE A 236 -8.79 4.03 -3.81
C ILE A 236 -8.37 2.56 -3.85
N GLU A 237 -7.84 2.09 -5.00
CA GLU A 237 -7.34 0.73 -5.17
C GLU A 237 -6.17 0.44 -4.22
N GLY A 238 -5.36 1.47 -3.92
CA GLY A 238 -4.26 1.39 -2.96
C GLY A 238 -4.65 1.72 -1.52
N LYS A 239 -5.92 1.61 -1.10
CA LYS A 239 -6.20 1.72 0.35
C LYS A 239 -5.55 0.57 1.13
N TYR A 240 -5.54 -0.63 0.55
CA TYR A 240 -4.82 -1.81 1.05
C TYR A 240 -3.90 -2.34 -0.03
N GLY A 241 -2.77 -2.88 0.38
CA GLY A 241 -1.80 -3.43 -0.53
C GLY A 241 -0.71 -4.18 0.20
N VAL A 242 0.16 -4.77 -0.60
CA VAL A 242 1.38 -5.43 -0.17
C VAL A 242 2.52 -4.92 -1.02
N TRP A 243 3.66 -4.68 -0.39
CA TRP A 243 4.87 -4.27 -1.06
C TRP A 243 6.05 -5.07 -0.50
N MET A 244 6.92 -5.52 -1.40
CA MET A 244 7.84 -6.62 -1.16
C MET A 244 9.17 -6.31 -1.84
N GLN A 245 10.26 -6.86 -1.31
CA GLN A 245 11.52 -6.99 -2.05
C GLN A 245 11.99 -8.43 -1.91
N ASP A 246 12.71 -8.90 -2.91
CA ASP A 246 13.28 -10.24 -2.88
C ASP A 246 14.60 -10.23 -2.10
N PRO A 247 14.71 -10.96 -0.97
CA PRO A 247 15.97 -11.05 -0.23
C PRO A 247 17.07 -11.81 -0.98
N GLU A 248 16.70 -12.67 -1.92
CA GLU A 248 17.61 -13.49 -2.72
C GLU A 248 17.29 -13.28 -4.20
N SER A 249 17.29 -12.02 -4.64
CA SER A 249 16.93 -11.61 -6.00
C SER A 249 17.69 -12.38 -7.08
N VAL A 250 16.98 -12.78 -8.14
CA VAL A 250 17.54 -13.49 -9.29
C VAL A 250 17.32 -12.65 -10.56
N SER A 251 18.31 -12.68 -11.46
CA SER A 251 18.20 -12.09 -12.81
C SER A 251 16.88 -12.49 -13.50
N PRO A 252 16.16 -11.56 -14.15
CA PRO A 252 16.62 -10.23 -14.59
C PRO A 252 16.42 -9.10 -13.56
N TYR A 253 15.87 -9.39 -12.38
CA TYR A 253 15.55 -8.36 -11.39
C TYR A 253 16.64 -8.29 -10.31
N GLY A 254 17.11 -7.07 -10.03
CA GLY A 254 18.15 -6.83 -9.03
C GLY A 254 17.63 -6.77 -7.59
N PRO A 255 18.54 -6.73 -6.60
CA PRO A 255 18.19 -6.75 -5.17
C PRO A 255 17.45 -5.51 -4.68
N ASN A 256 17.54 -4.40 -5.41
CA ASN A 256 16.84 -3.16 -5.06
C ASN A 256 15.40 -3.12 -5.57
N MET A 257 15.01 -4.07 -6.44
CA MET A 257 13.70 -4.08 -7.07
C MET A 257 12.60 -4.24 -6.01
N VAL A 258 11.65 -3.32 -6.03
CA VAL A 258 10.48 -3.32 -5.16
C VAL A 258 9.25 -3.74 -5.96
N TRP A 259 8.47 -4.66 -5.41
CA TRP A 259 7.23 -5.12 -5.98
C TRP A 259 6.05 -4.63 -5.16
N ARG A 260 4.93 -4.30 -5.80
CA ARG A 260 3.71 -3.82 -5.15
C ARG A 260 2.47 -4.45 -5.79
N ILE A 261 1.51 -4.83 -4.96
CA ILE A 261 0.17 -5.24 -5.37
C ILE A 261 -0.83 -4.39 -4.61
N ASP A 262 -1.73 -3.76 -5.36
CA ASP A 262 -2.88 -3.03 -4.80
C ASP A 262 -4.03 -4.05 -4.67
N THR A 263 -4.53 -4.28 -3.45
CA THR A 263 -5.37 -5.46 -3.16
C THR A 263 -6.87 -5.17 -3.09
N ILE A 264 -7.29 -3.99 -3.56
CA ILE A 264 -8.72 -3.66 -3.68
C ILE A 264 -9.18 -3.88 -5.10
N GLY A 265 -10.17 -4.76 -5.24
CA GLY A 265 -10.78 -5.10 -6.51
C GLY A 265 -11.29 -6.53 -6.49
N SER A 266 -12.19 -6.84 -7.42
CA SER A 266 -12.69 -8.21 -7.61
C SER A 266 -11.72 -9.08 -8.43
N ASP A 267 -10.77 -8.48 -9.14
CA ASP A 267 -9.84 -9.16 -10.04
C ASP A 267 -8.42 -8.58 -9.93
N VAL A 268 -7.82 -8.69 -8.73
CA VAL A 268 -6.47 -8.18 -8.44
C VAL A 268 -5.43 -9.04 -9.16
N ARG A 269 -4.87 -8.55 -10.27
CA ARG A 269 -3.85 -9.26 -11.07
C ARG A 269 -2.60 -8.45 -11.39
N LYS A 270 -2.58 -7.15 -11.06
CA LYS A 270 -1.47 -6.28 -11.43
C LYS A 270 -0.39 -6.36 -10.36
N LEU A 271 0.83 -6.69 -10.80
CA LEU A 271 2.05 -6.62 -10.00
C LEU A 271 2.91 -5.48 -10.56
N PHE A 272 3.08 -4.43 -9.76
CA PHE A 272 3.87 -3.26 -10.12
C PHE A 272 5.29 -3.41 -9.62
N GLY A 273 6.27 -3.22 -10.51
CA GLY A 273 7.69 -3.26 -10.21
C GLY A 273 8.32 -1.87 -10.27
N TYR A 274 9.23 -1.61 -9.33
CA TYR A 274 10.01 -0.38 -9.22
C TYR A 274 11.48 -0.76 -9.04
N GLU A 275 12.38 -0.13 -9.78
CA GLU A 275 13.82 -0.40 -9.77
C GLU A 275 14.45 -0.23 -8.38
N ASP A 276 13.96 0.73 -7.61
CA ASP A 276 14.40 1.03 -6.25
C ASP A 276 13.34 1.81 -5.44
N MET A 277 13.67 2.11 -4.19
CA MET A 277 12.84 2.91 -3.29
C MET A 277 12.62 4.35 -3.77
N ASN A 278 13.56 4.92 -4.54
CA ASN A 278 13.44 6.28 -5.07
C ASN A 278 12.38 6.31 -6.19
N GLN A 279 12.40 5.33 -7.10
CA GLN A 279 11.38 5.17 -8.13
C GLN A 279 10.01 4.83 -7.50
N LEU A 280 9.98 3.99 -6.46
CA LEU A 280 8.76 3.78 -5.66
C LEU A 280 8.22 5.11 -5.16
N SER A 281 9.05 5.96 -4.55
CA SER A 281 8.62 7.26 -4.01
C SER A 281 8.03 8.20 -5.08
N LYS A 282 8.51 8.12 -6.32
CA LYS A 282 7.98 8.87 -7.48
C LYS A 282 6.65 8.30 -7.99
N GLY A 283 6.46 6.98 -7.90
CA GLY A 283 5.19 6.32 -8.20
C GLY A 283 5.00 5.83 -9.61
N PHE A 284 6.04 5.94 -10.43
CA PHE A 284 6.02 5.48 -11.81
C PHE A 284 6.65 4.09 -11.85
N PRO A 285 5.87 3.01 -12.03
CA PRO A 285 6.42 1.66 -12.10
C PRO A 285 7.29 1.51 -13.36
N SER A 286 8.45 0.87 -13.22
CA SER A 286 9.31 0.49 -14.35
C SER A 286 8.79 -0.75 -15.08
N LYS A 287 8.07 -1.61 -14.37
CA LYS A 287 7.48 -2.85 -14.91
C LYS A 287 6.07 -3.04 -14.37
N VAL A 288 5.18 -3.54 -15.22
CA VAL A 288 3.86 -4.03 -14.79
C VAL A 288 3.69 -5.44 -15.33
N LEU A 289 3.49 -6.39 -14.42
CA LEU A 289 3.20 -7.78 -14.73
C LEU A 289 1.72 -8.04 -14.51
N LEU A 290 1.11 -8.82 -15.40
CA LEU A 290 -0.27 -9.27 -15.27
C LEU A 290 -0.26 -10.73 -14.86
N LEU A 291 -0.65 -11.00 -13.61
CA LEU A 291 -0.76 -12.35 -13.09
C LEU A 291 -1.85 -13.12 -13.83
N PRO A 292 -1.61 -14.39 -14.20
CA PRO A 292 -2.59 -15.21 -14.91
C PRO A 292 -3.81 -15.52 -14.05
N GLU A 293 -3.69 -15.43 -12.72
CA GLU A 293 -4.75 -15.65 -11.76
C GLU A 293 -4.82 -14.53 -10.72
N PRO A 294 -6.03 -14.20 -10.24
CA PRO A 294 -6.19 -13.14 -9.27
C PRO A 294 -5.69 -13.54 -7.88
N VAL A 295 -5.16 -12.54 -7.18
CA VAL A 295 -4.69 -12.61 -5.80
C VAL A 295 -5.88 -12.46 -4.83
N GLU A 296 -5.88 -13.20 -3.73
CA GLU A 296 -6.93 -13.11 -2.71
C GLU A 296 -6.71 -11.96 -1.71
N SER A 297 -5.48 -11.78 -1.23
CA SER A 297 -5.19 -11.05 0.01
C SER A 297 -3.91 -10.20 -0.07
N THR A 298 -3.59 -9.50 1.03
CA THR A 298 -2.33 -8.78 1.24
C THR A 298 -1.16 -9.68 1.65
N GLY A 299 -1.36 -10.99 1.80
CA GLY A 299 -0.34 -11.92 2.29
C GLY A 299 0.49 -12.58 1.19
N ALA A 300 0.96 -11.78 0.22
CA ALA A 300 1.86 -12.25 -0.83
C ALA A 300 3.31 -11.91 -0.47
N THR A 301 4.27 -12.68 -0.97
CA THR A 301 5.70 -12.43 -0.75
C THR A 301 6.53 -12.77 -1.98
N VAL A 302 7.73 -12.18 -2.09
CA VAL A 302 8.67 -12.45 -3.18
C VAL A 302 9.92 -13.12 -2.60
N TYR A 303 10.34 -14.22 -3.21
CA TYR A 303 11.51 -14.97 -2.78
C TYR A 303 12.16 -15.71 -3.96
N ARG A 304 13.48 -15.57 -4.12
CA ARG A 304 14.28 -16.32 -5.12
C ARG A 304 13.72 -16.22 -6.55
N GLY A 305 13.38 -15.00 -6.97
CA GLY A 305 12.85 -14.68 -8.30
C GLY A 305 11.39 -15.09 -8.52
N SER A 306 10.68 -15.54 -7.49
CA SER A 306 9.28 -15.96 -7.59
C SER A 306 8.37 -15.13 -6.69
N LEU A 307 7.19 -14.76 -7.20
CA LEU A 307 6.08 -14.28 -6.38
C LEU A 307 5.30 -15.49 -5.84
N TYR A 308 5.04 -15.50 -4.53
CA TYR A 308 4.19 -16.46 -3.86
C TYR A 308 2.92 -15.76 -3.39
N PHE A 309 1.77 -16.29 -3.77
CA PHE A 309 0.49 -15.69 -3.41
C PHE A 309 -0.64 -16.72 -3.29
N GLN A 310 -1.69 -16.36 -2.57
CA GLN A 310 -2.92 -17.13 -2.49
C GLN A 310 -3.82 -16.83 -3.70
N ARG A 311 -4.23 -17.88 -4.41
CA ARG A 311 -5.24 -17.80 -5.46
C ARG A 311 -6.59 -17.35 -4.88
N ARG A 312 -7.25 -16.43 -5.59
CA ARG A 312 -8.56 -15.92 -5.19
C ARG A 312 -9.59 -17.02 -4.93
N ARG A 313 -10.34 -16.89 -3.83
CA ARG A 313 -11.41 -17.80 -3.38
C ARG A 313 -10.99 -19.26 -3.27
N SER A 314 -9.71 -19.53 -2.97
CA SER A 314 -9.26 -20.88 -2.67
C SER A 314 -8.17 -20.88 -1.60
N ARG A 315 -7.83 -22.07 -1.14
CA ARG A 315 -6.66 -22.32 -0.27
C ARG A 315 -5.40 -22.67 -1.07
N THR A 316 -5.39 -22.38 -2.36
CA THR A 316 -4.32 -22.77 -3.28
C THR A 316 -3.23 -21.70 -3.27
N LEU A 317 -2.01 -22.10 -2.97
CA LEU A 317 -0.82 -21.30 -3.11
C LEU A 317 -0.30 -21.41 -4.55
N ILE A 318 0.12 -20.29 -5.11
CA ILE A 318 0.73 -20.20 -6.44
C ILE A 318 2.14 -19.65 -6.28
N ARG A 319 3.09 -20.32 -6.95
CA ARG A 319 4.43 -19.79 -7.21
C ARG A 319 4.48 -19.33 -8.66
N TYR A 320 4.64 -18.04 -8.86
CA TYR A 320 4.76 -17.39 -10.15
C TYR A 320 6.21 -16.95 -10.36
N ASP A 321 6.86 -17.50 -11.37
CA ASP A 321 8.23 -17.18 -11.70
C ASP A 321 8.29 -15.86 -12.47
N LEU A 322 8.99 -14.87 -11.91
CA LEU A 322 8.98 -13.50 -12.44
C LEU A 322 9.78 -13.37 -13.75
N ALA A 323 10.76 -14.25 -13.97
CA ALA A 323 11.63 -14.20 -15.14
C ALA A 323 10.96 -14.79 -16.39
N SER A 324 10.32 -15.95 -16.24
CA SER A 324 9.53 -16.61 -17.30
C SER A 324 8.11 -16.09 -17.43
N GLU A 325 7.67 -15.27 -16.48
CA GLU A 325 6.32 -14.72 -16.39
C GLU A 325 5.22 -15.81 -16.37
N SER A 326 5.52 -16.95 -15.73
CA SER A 326 4.68 -18.16 -15.77
C SER A 326 4.47 -18.78 -14.38
N ILE A 327 3.43 -19.61 -14.25
CA ILE A 327 3.21 -20.35 -12.99
C ILE A 327 4.16 -21.55 -12.95
N ALA A 328 5.05 -21.55 -11.96
CA ALA A 328 6.04 -22.59 -11.75
C ALA A 328 5.50 -23.73 -10.86
N ALA A 329 4.68 -23.41 -9.85
CA ALA A 329 4.08 -24.41 -8.98
C ALA A 329 2.71 -23.97 -8.44
N ARG A 330 1.89 -24.95 -8.09
CA ARG A 330 0.56 -24.77 -7.50
C ARG A 330 0.34 -25.84 -6.45
N ARG A 331 -0.14 -25.47 -5.27
CA ARG A 331 -0.50 -26.46 -4.26
C ARG A 331 -1.55 -25.97 -3.29
N ASP A 332 -2.46 -26.85 -2.93
CA ASP A 332 -3.42 -26.57 -1.86
C ASP A 332 -2.74 -26.64 -0.49
N LEU A 333 -2.97 -25.62 0.33
CA LEU A 333 -2.54 -25.62 1.71
C LEU A 333 -3.51 -26.50 2.54
N PRO A 334 -3.04 -27.62 3.13
CA PRO A 334 -3.93 -28.59 3.74
C PRO A 334 -4.81 -27.99 4.84
N HIS A 335 -6.13 -28.19 4.72
CA HIS A 335 -7.15 -27.78 5.70
C HIS A 335 -7.21 -26.29 6.04
N ALA A 336 -6.47 -25.44 5.31
CA ALA A 336 -6.51 -24.01 5.54
C ALA A 336 -7.92 -23.47 5.26
N GLY A 337 -8.42 -22.68 6.20
CA GLY A 337 -9.58 -21.83 5.94
C GLY A 337 -9.20 -20.70 4.99
N PHE A 338 -10.17 -20.22 4.24
CA PHE A 338 -9.97 -19.18 3.23
C PHE A 338 -11.26 -18.40 3.03
N HIS A 339 -11.15 -17.22 2.42
CA HIS A 339 -12.27 -16.36 2.07
C HIS A 339 -13.08 -15.86 3.28
N GLY A 340 -12.39 -15.39 4.32
CA GLY A 340 -12.97 -14.78 5.51
C GLY A 340 -13.39 -15.76 6.61
N GLN A 341 -12.90 -17.00 6.58
CA GLN A 341 -13.14 -17.99 7.64
C GLN A 341 -12.28 -17.72 8.89
N TYR A 342 -11.00 -17.39 8.71
CA TYR A 342 -10.05 -17.09 9.78
C TYR A 342 -9.22 -15.82 9.47
N PRO A 343 -9.87 -14.66 9.26
CA PRO A 343 -9.14 -13.43 9.03
C PRO A 343 -8.40 -12.96 10.29
N TYR A 344 -7.48 -12.02 10.12
CA TYR A 344 -6.99 -11.18 11.21
C TYR A 344 -8.10 -10.29 11.78
N SER A 345 -7.83 -9.59 12.89
CA SER A 345 -8.83 -8.79 13.61
C SER A 345 -9.46 -7.66 12.78
N TRP A 346 -8.81 -7.23 11.71
CA TRP A 346 -9.33 -6.19 10.80
C TRP A 346 -10.20 -6.74 9.67
N GLY A 347 -10.38 -8.06 9.59
CA GLY A 347 -11.23 -8.73 8.62
C GLY A 347 -10.57 -8.92 7.27
N GLY A 348 -11.37 -8.76 6.21
CA GLY A 348 -10.95 -9.03 4.82
C GLY A 348 -10.74 -10.52 4.55
N TYR A 349 -10.02 -10.81 3.47
CA TYR A 349 -9.69 -12.17 3.05
C TYR A 349 -8.26 -12.55 3.46
N THR A 350 -7.90 -12.24 4.69
CA THR A 350 -6.53 -12.35 5.23
C THR A 350 -6.22 -13.72 5.81
N ASP A 351 -6.98 -14.75 5.45
CA ASP A 351 -6.93 -16.06 6.08
C ASP A 351 -5.56 -16.74 5.98
N ILE A 352 -4.89 -16.57 4.85
CA ILE A 352 -3.58 -17.14 4.54
C ILE A 352 -2.62 -15.99 4.27
N ASP A 353 -1.48 -16.04 4.94
CA ASP A 353 -0.46 -15.01 4.93
C ASP A 353 0.91 -15.66 4.72
N LEU A 354 1.67 -15.19 3.73
CA LEU A 354 2.95 -15.79 3.35
C LEU A 354 4.09 -14.91 3.81
N ALA A 355 5.07 -15.49 4.49
CA ALA A 355 6.21 -14.79 5.04
C ALA A 355 7.53 -15.44 4.61
N VAL A 356 8.60 -14.65 4.61
CA VAL A 356 9.96 -15.11 4.33
C VAL A 356 10.87 -14.60 5.43
N ASP A 357 11.71 -15.49 5.95
CA ASP A 357 12.75 -15.16 6.92
C ASP A 357 14.05 -15.92 6.61
N GLU A 358 15.00 -15.88 7.53
CA GLU A 358 16.30 -16.55 7.42
C GLU A 358 16.20 -18.08 7.27
N GLN A 359 15.08 -18.69 7.66
CA GLN A 359 14.82 -20.13 7.56
C GLN A 359 13.99 -20.50 6.31
N GLY A 360 13.56 -19.53 5.52
CA GLY A 360 12.94 -19.73 4.21
C GLY A 360 11.49 -19.24 4.13
N LEU A 361 10.65 -19.99 3.41
CA LEU A 361 9.27 -19.61 3.11
C LEU A 361 8.30 -20.23 4.12
N TRP A 362 7.32 -19.44 4.56
CA TRP A 362 6.33 -19.81 5.55
C TRP A 362 4.92 -19.47 5.09
N ALA A 363 3.94 -20.21 5.60
CA ALA A 363 2.53 -19.84 5.56
C ALA A 363 1.97 -19.76 6.98
N VAL A 364 1.27 -18.67 7.27
CA VAL A 364 0.54 -18.41 8.50
C VAL A 364 -0.95 -18.42 8.18
N TYR A 365 -1.69 -19.32 8.82
CA TYR A 365 -3.11 -19.55 8.53
C TYR A 365 -3.82 -20.12 9.75
N SER A 366 -5.04 -20.61 9.59
CA SER A 366 -5.77 -21.34 10.63
C SER A 366 -6.64 -22.42 10.00
N THR A 367 -7.07 -23.38 10.82
CA THR A 367 -7.89 -24.53 10.40
C THR A 367 -9.04 -24.78 11.37
N ASN A 368 -10.04 -25.56 10.93
CA ASN A 368 -11.12 -26.03 11.81
C ASN A 368 -10.59 -26.86 12.99
N LYS A 369 -9.53 -27.66 12.77
CA LYS A 369 -8.90 -28.48 13.81
C LYS A 369 -8.28 -27.61 14.91
N ALA A 370 -7.59 -26.54 14.50
CA ALA A 370 -6.97 -25.56 15.40
C ALA A 370 -7.97 -24.57 16.03
N LYS A 371 -9.26 -24.66 15.68
CA LYS A 371 -10.35 -23.82 16.25
C LYS A 371 -10.07 -22.31 16.17
N GLY A 372 -9.47 -21.85 15.08
CA GLY A 372 -9.11 -20.44 14.90
C GLY A 372 -7.73 -20.03 15.43
N ALA A 373 -7.00 -20.94 16.09
CA ALA A 373 -5.62 -20.70 16.49
C ALA A 373 -4.70 -20.62 15.27
N ILE A 374 -3.65 -19.78 15.36
CA ILE A 374 -2.68 -19.62 14.28
C ILE A 374 -1.92 -20.93 14.10
N VAL A 375 -1.86 -21.38 12.86
CA VAL A 375 -1.02 -22.49 12.38
C VAL A 375 0.07 -21.89 11.50
N ILE A 376 1.32 -22.24 11.81
CA ILE A 376 2.50 -21.86 11.04
C ILE A 376 2.95 -23.11 10.29
N SER A 377 3.22 -23.01 8.99
CA SER A 377 3.80 -24.10 8.21
C SER A 377 5.02 -23.61 7.44
N GLN A 378 6.13 -24.35 7.57
CA GLN A 378 7.31 -24.12 6.74
C GLN A 378 7.08 -24.78 5.38
N LEU A 379 7.33 -24.03 4.32
CA LEU A 379 7.08 -24.45 2.95
C LEU A 379 8.38 -24.77 2.20
N ASP A 380 8.31 -25.75 1.30
CA ASP A 380 9.29 -25.88 0.25
C ASP A 380 9.09 -24.77 -0.79
N PRO A 381 10.08 -23.91 -1.03
CA PRO A 381 9.93 -22.81 -1.97
C PRO A 381 9.82 -23.29 -3.42
N HIS A 382 10.23 -24.51 -3.75
CA HIS A 382 10.12 -25.03 -5.11
C HIS A 382 8.74 -25.64 -5.38
N SER A 383 8.30 -26.57 -4.53
CA SER A 383 7.08 -27.37 -4.73
C SER A 383 5.84 -26.87 -3.96
N LEU A 384 6.00 -25.93 -3.02
CA LEU A 384 4.98 -25.53 -2.04
C LEU A 384 4.62 -26.66 -1.04
N GLU A 385 5.54 -27.61 -0.94
CA GLU A 385 5.80 -28.57 0.14
C GLU A 385 5.46 -28.13 1.57
N VAL A 386 4.44 -28.60 2.31
CA VAL A 386 4.42 -28.38 3.77
C VAL A 386 5.45 -29.33 4.36
N LYS A 387 6.57 -28.78 4.84
CA LYS A 387 7.66 -29.55 5.45
C LYS A 387 7.34 -29.89 6.91
N LYS A 388 6.85 -28.89 7.64
CA LYS A 388 6.51 -29.00 9.07
C LYS A 388 5.47 -27.94 9.42
N SER A 389 4.63 -28.24 10.42
CA SER A 389 3.59 -27.35 10.91
C SER A 389 3.60 -27.26 12.43
N TRP A 390 3.20 -26.10 12.94
CA TRP A 390 3.09 -25.79 14.36
C TRP A 390 1.74 -25.14 14.63
N GLU A 391 1.04 -25.62 15.65
CA GLU A 391 -0.19 -25.02 16.14
C GLU A 391 0.14 -24.15 17.36
N THR A 392 -0.21 -22.87 17.29
CA THR A 392 -0.01 -21.91 18.39
C THR A 392 -1.21 -21.91 19.34
N ASN A 393 -1.13 -21.19 20.44
CA ASN A 393 -2.25 -20.98 21.38
C ASN A 393 -2.94 -19.62 21.23
N ILE A 394 -2.58 -18.81 20.20
CA ILE A 394 -3.18 -17.50 19.94
C ILE A 394 -4.16 -17.58 18.76
N ARG A 395 -5.32 -16.93 18.88
CA ARG A 395 -6.34 -16.93 17.82
C ARG A 395 -6.04 -15.87 16.77
N LYS A 396 -6.11 -16.25 15.49
CA LYS A 396 -5.78 -15.36 14.37
C LYS A 396 -6.63 -14.10 14.33
N ASN A 397 -7.92 -14.20 14.65
CA ASN A 397 -8.84 -13.07 14.68
C ASN A 397 -8.66 -12.11 15.88
N THR A 398 -7.78 -12.43 16.83
CA THR A 398 -7.48 -11.57 18.00
C THR A 398 -6.27 -10.67 17.79
N VAL A 399 -5.53 -10.87 16.70
CA VAL A 399 -4.33 -10.11 16.36
C VAL A 399 -4.51 -9.37 15.04
N ALA A 400 -3.85 -8.23 14.93
CA ALA A 400 -3.93 -7.33 13.78
C ALA A 400 -3.18 -7.87 12.56
N ASN A 401 -1.97 -8.38 12.80
CA ASN A 401 -1.13 -8.96 11.77
C ASN A 401 -0.02 -9.79 12.44
N THR A 402 0.71 -10.58 11.65
CA THR A 402 1.88 -11.32 12.13
C THR A 402 3.01 -11.29 11.12
N PHE A 403 4.23 -11.45 11.59
CA PHE A 403 5.42 -11.62 10.75
C PHE A 403 6.37 -12.62 11.40
N ILE A 404 7.31 -13.16 10.64
CA ILE A 404 8.28 -14.15 11.13
C ILE A 404 9.70 -13.59 10.98
N ILE A 405 10.51 -13.71 12.03
CA ILE A 405 11.95 -13.40 12.01
C ILE A 405 12.67 -14.56 12.70
N CYS A 406 13.68 -15.15 12.07
CA CYS A 406 14.49 -16.22 12.65
C CYS A 406 13.70 -17.40 13.24
N GLY A 407 12.64 -17.84 12.55
CA GLY A 407 11.76 -18.94 12.94
C GLY A 407 10.82 -18.59 14.10
N LYS A 408 10.71 -17.31 14.47
CA LYS A 408 9.82 -16.83 15.52
C LYS A 408 8.71 -16.00 14.91
N LEU A 409 7.47 -16.42 15.12
CA LEU A 409 6.29 -15.62 14.79
C LEU A 409 6.16 -14.49 15.81
N TYR A 410 5.82 -13.29 15.37
CA TYR A 410 5.46 -12.15 16.21
C TYR A 410 4.09 -11.65 15.80
N ALA A 411 3.22 -11.36 16.77
CA ALA A 411 1.87 -10.89 16.52
C ALA A 411 1.65 -9.47 17.05
N VAL A 412 1.06 -8.62 16.22
CA VAL A 412 0.72 -7.23 16.54
C VAL A 412 -0.70 -7.18 17.11
N ALA A 413 -0.89 -6.47 18.22
CA ALA A 413 -2.15 -6.51 18.96
C ALA A 413 -3.30 -5.73 18.27
N SER A 414 -3.03 -4.52 17.77
CA SER A 414 -4.09 -3.65 17.22
C SER A 414 -3.72 -3.04 15.88
N TYR A 415 -4.67 -3.10 14.94
CA TYR A 415 -4.54 -2.46 13.64
C TYR A 415 -5.03 -1.01 13.66
N THR A 416 -5.75 -0.56 14.69
CA THR A 416 -6.38 0.77 14.77
C THR A 416 -5.70 1.70 15.75
N ALA A 417 -5.13 1.17 16.84
CA ALA A 417 -4.47 1.98 17.86
C ALA A 417 -3.19 2.62 17.26
N PRO A 418 -2.98 3.94 17.44
CA PRO A 418 -1.80 4.61 16.91
C PRO A 418 -0.50 4.14 17.59
N ASP A 419 -0.57 3.88 18.89
CA ASP A 419 0.49 3.22 19.65
C ASP A 419 -0.07 1.88 20.12
N THR A 420 0.55 0.80 19.65
CA THR A 420 0.18 -0.57 19.99
C THR A 420 1.41 -1.35 20.40
N ILE A 421 1.27 -2.66 20.56
CA ILE A 421 2.36 -3.55 20.95
C ILE A 421 2.36 -4.80 20.07
N ILE A 422 3.53 -5.37 19.89
CA ILE A 422 3.67 -6.79 19.61
C ILE A 422 3.45 -7.50 20.95
N ASN A 423 2.35 -8.24 21.07
CA ASN A 423 1.88 -8.79 22.34
C ASN A 423 2.20 -10.28 22.52
N TYR A 424 2.65 -10.95 21.45
CA TYR A 424 2.85 -12.39 21.46
C TYR A 424 3.96 -12.78 20.50
N THR A 425 4.76 -13.77 20.90
CA THR A 425 5.70 -14.46 20.02
C THR A 425 5.59 -15.97 20.18
N TYR A 426 5.81 -16.70 19.09
CA TYR A 426 5.88 -18.17 19.09
C TYR A 426 7.17 -18.61 18.42
N ASP A 427 7.96 -19.38 19.14
CA ASP A 427 9.22 -19.93 18.67
C ASP A 427 9.00 -21.34 18.11
N THR A 428 9.25 -21.52 16.81
CA THR A 428 9.04 -22.81 16.12
C THR A 428 10.09 -23.86 16.45
N GLU A 429 11.26 -23.46 16.96
CA GLU A 429 12.30 -24.39 17.38
C GLU A 429 11.90 -25.06 18.70
N THR A 430 11.51 -24.25 19.68
CA THR A 430 11.07 -24.73 20.99
C THR A 430 9.59 -25.13 21.03
N SER A 431 8.81 -24.77 20.00
CA SER A 431 7.35 -24.93 19.95
C SER A 431 6.61 -24.26 21.12
N GLN A 432 7.16 -23.15 21.62
CA GLN A 432 6.61 -22.41 22.76
C GLN A 432 6.17 -21.00 22.36
N GLY A 433 4.96 -20.64 22.82
CA GLY A 433 4.45 -19.28 22.75
C GLY A 433 4.65 -18.53 24.06
N LYS A 434 5.05 -17.26 23.99
CA LYS A 434 5.17 -16.38 25.15
C LYS A 434 4.55 -15.01 24.87
N ALA A 435 3.98 -14.41 25.93
CA ALA A 435 3.54 -13.02 25.88
C ALA A 435 4.76 -12.09 25.89
N VAL A 436 4.71 -11.06 25.07
CA VAL A 436 5.72 -10.00 24.99
C VAL A 436 5.02 -8.64 24.97
N ALA A 437 5.78 -7.55 25.14
CA ALA A 437 5.23 -6.20 25.11
C ALA A 437 6.22 -5.25 24.43
N ILE A 438 6.43 -5.46 23.13
CA ILE A 438 7.34 -4.62 22.33
C ILE A 438 6.52 -3.48 21.72
N PRO A 439 6.85 -2.19 22.00
CA PRO A 439 6.12 -1.07 21.41
C PRO A 439 6.14 -1.09 19.88
N PHE A 440 4.99 -0.79 19.27
CA PHE A 440 4.82 -0.68 17.82
C PHE A 440 3.97 0.54 17.49
N ARG A 441 4.49 1.46 16.67
CA ARG A 441 3.82 2.71 16.34
C ARG A 441 3.16 2.64 14.97
N ASN A 442 1.83 2.55 14.95
CA ASN A 442 0.99 2.49 13.76
C ASN A 442 0.53 3.89 13.35
N LYS A 443 1.41 4.62 12.65
CA LYS A 443 1.29 6.07 12.40
C LYS A 443 -0.02 6.48 11.73
N TYR A 444 -0.44 5.76 10.68
CA TYR A 444 -1.63 6.13 9.90
C TYR A 444 -2.89 5.36 10.30
N ARG A 445 -2.77 4.46 11.29
CA ARG A 445 -3.80 3.52 11.71
C ARG A 445 -4.23 2.62 10.54
N TYR A 446 -5.14 1.70 10.82
CA TYR A 446 -5.63 0.72 9.86
C TYR A 446 -4.49 0.02 9.12
N ASN A 447 -3.67 -0.70 9.88
CA ASN A 447 -2.59 -1.48 9.33
C ASN A 447 -3.14 -2.77 8.68
N SER A 448 -2.96 -2.90 7.36
CA SER A 448 -3.46 -4.03 6.56
C SER A 448 -2.38 -5.03 6.15
N MET A 449 -1.11 -4.72 6.34
CA MET A 449 0.02 -5.59 6.02
C MET A 449 1.19 -5.22 6.91
N ILE A 450 1.84 -6.22 7.50
CA ILE A 450 3.15 -6.10 8.17
C ILE A 450 3.94 -7.34 7.82
N ASP A 451 5.04 -7.19 7.08
CA ASP A 451 5.92 -8.29 6.70
C ASP A 451 7.37 -7.98 7.06
N TYR A 452 8.10 -9.02 7.45
CA TYR A 452 9.54 -8.92 7.58
C TYR A 452 10.19 -8.95 6.20
N ASN A 453 10.89 -7.87 5.87
CA ASN A 453 11.70 -7.78 4.68
C ASN A 453 13.14 -8.20 5.02
N LEU A 454 13.48 -9.45 4.70
CA LEU A 454 14.81 -10.01 4.93
C LEU A 454 15.90 -9.27 4.12
N ALA A 455 15.58 -8.72 2.94
CA ALA A 455 16.54 -8.02 2.09
C ALA A 455 17.14 -6.78 2.78
N GLN A 456 16.29 -6.04 3.49
CA GLN A 456 16.69 -4.83 4.22
C GLN A 456 16.79 -5.03 5.73
N ARG A 457 16.37 -6.19 6.25
CA ARG A 457 16.19 -6.48 7.68
C ARG A 457 15.33 -5.41 8.36
N LYS A 458 14.17 -5.13 7.76
CA LYS A 458 13.18 -4.14 8.23
C LYS A 458 11.80 -4.76 8.23
N LEU A 459 10.88 -4.20 9.00
CA LEU A 459 9.46 -4.49 8.80
C LEU A 459 8.91 -3.55 7.73
N PHE A 460 8.27 -4.09 6.72
CA PHE A 460 7.48 -3.34 5.75
C PHE A 460 6.02 -3.42 6.17
N ALA A 461 5.29 -2.31 6.01
CA ALA A 461 3.88 -2.29 6.33
C ALA A 461 3.08 -1.41 5.37
N TRP A 462 1.78 -1.68 5.35
CA TRP A 462 0.80 -0.88 4.64
C TRP A 462 -0.27 -0.40 5.62
N ASP A 463 -0.26 0.89 5.98
CA ASP A 463 -1.20 1.48 6.91
C ASP A 463 -2.01 2.61 6.24
N ASN A 464 -3.28 2.32 5.95
CA ASN A 464 -4.24 3.26 5.38
C ASN A 464 -3.67 4.09 4.20
N PHE A 465 -3.40 3.45 3.06
CA PHE A 465 -2.74 4.01 1.86
C PHE A 465 -1.23 4.23 1.94
N HIS A 466 -0.59 4.14 3.10
CA HIS A 466 0.83 4.47 3.23
C HIS A 466 1.69 3.22 3.26
N MET A 467 2.73 3.23 2.42
CA MET A 467 3.83 2.27 2.49
C MET A 467 4.86 2.81 3.49
N VAL A 468 5.03 2.09 4.59
CA VAL A 468 5.92 2.50 5.69
C VAL A 468 6.85 1.38 6.09
N SER A 469 8.10 1.69 6.45
CA SER A 469 9.04 0.71 7.00
C SER A 469 9.45 1.04 8.43
N TYR A 470 9.89 0.02 9.16
CA TYR A 470 10.42 0.14 10.51
C TYR A 470 11.79 -0.51 10.59
N ASP A 471 12.76 0.21 11.13
CA ASP A 471 14.02 -0.40 11.54
C ASP A 471 13.77 -1.31 12.74
N ILE A 472 14.46 -2.44 12.81
CA ILE A 472 14.35 -3.38 13.92
C ILE A 472 15.69 -3.60 14.59
N ARG A 473 15.64 -3.99 15.86
CA ARG A 473 16.82 -4.44 16.61
C ARG A 473 16.58 -5.82 17.16
N LEU A 474 17.44 -6.75 16.79
CA LEU A 474 17.45 -8.12 17.30
C LEU A 474 18.46 -8.25 18.44
N GLY A 475 18.11 -9.02 19.47
CA GLY A 475 18.99 -9.38 20.58
C GLY A 475 19.86 -10.59 20.20
N ARG A 476 20.99 -10.78 20.87
CA ARG A 476 21.86 -11.94 20.62
C ARG A 476 21.13 -13.23 20.99
N GLN A 477 21.23 -14.27 20.15
CA GLN A 477 20.87 -15.63 20.57
C GLN A 477 21.79 -16.03 21.73
N GLN A 478 21.20 -16.35 22.89
CA GLN A 478 21.95 -17.09 23.91
C GLN A 478 22.15 -18.51 23.37
N ALA A 479 23.37 -18.82 22.94
CA ALA A 479 23.78 -20.20 22.73
C ALA A 479 23.80 -20.87 24.11
N ASN A 480 22.89 -21.81 24.33
CA ASN A 480 22.94 -22.71 25.48
C ASN A 480 23.83 -23.91 25.15
#